data_AF-A0A480MDP4-F1
#
_entry.id   AF-A0A480MDP4-F1
#
_cell.length_a   1.000
_cell.length_b   1.000
_cell.length_c   1.000
_cell.angle_alpha   90.00
_cell.angle_beta   90.00
_cell.angle_gamma   90.00
#
_symmetry.space_group_name_H-M   'P 1'
#
loop_
_entity.id
_entity.type
_entity.pdbx_description
1 polymer ?
#
loop_
_entity_poly.entity_id
_entity_poly.type
_entity_poly.pdbx_seq_one_letter_code
_entity_poly.pdbx_strand_id
1 'polypeptide(L)'
;MFLLPLPAAARVAVRQLSVRRFWGPGPDAANMTKGLVLGIYSKEKEDDAPQFTSAGENFDKLVSGKLREILNISGPPLKAGKTRTFYGLHEDFSSVVVVGLGKKGAGVDDQENWHEGKENIRAAVAAGCRQIQDLEIPSVEVDPCGDAQAAAEGAVLGLYEYDELKQKKKVVVSAKLHGSGDQEAWQRGVLFASGQNLARHLMETPANEMTPTRFAEVIEKNLKSASSKTDVHIRPKSWIEEQEMGSFLSVAKGSEEPPVFLEIHYKGSPDASDPPLVFVGKGITFDRYFFTVSMLCILMTALYAVVLFSV
;
A
#
# COMPACT_ATOMS: atom_id res chain seq x y z
N MET A 1 38.95 17.36 -13.81
CA MET A 1 38.78 16.40 -14.92
C MET A 1 38.97 15.00 -14.35
N PHE A 2 37.88 14.32 -14.02
CA PHE A 2 37.68 12.86 -14.00
C PHE A 2 36.26 12.63 -13.45
N LEU A 3 35.31 12.59 -14.38
CA LEU A 3 33.95 12.10 -14.13
C LEU A 3 34.04 10.57 -13.95
N LEU A 4 33.39 10.05 -12.91
CA LEU A 4 32.99 8.64 -12.82
C LEU A 4 31.49 8.56 -12.47
N PRO A 5 30.78 7.53 -12.98
CA PRO A 5 29.36 7.60 -13.26
C PRO A 5 28.48 7.23 -12.06
N LEU A 6 27.30 7.85 -11.99
CA LEU A 6 26.23 7.55 -11.04
C LEU A 6 25.70 6.11 -11.25
N PRO A 7 25.50 5.32 -10.18
CA PRO A 7 24.88 4.01 -10.30
C PRO A 7 23.38 4.13 -10.59
N ALA A 8 22.90 3.21 -11.43
CA ALA A 8 21.57 3.18 -12.00
C ALA A 8 20.44 3.15 -10.95
N ALA A 9 19.37 3.89 -11.26
CA ALA A 9 18.13 3.98 -10.51
C ALA A 9 17.57 2.62 -10.07
N ALA A 10 17.22 2.52 -8.80
CA ALA A 10 16.54 1.39 -8.19
C ALA A 10 15.19 1.14 -8.89
N ARG A 11 15.16 0.12 -9.73
CA ARG A 11 13.91 -0.52 -10.18
C ARG A 11 13.40 -1.37 -9.02
N VAL A 12 12.40 -0.88 -8.30
CA VAL A 12 11.64 -1.68 -7.34
C VAL A 12 10.99 -2.84 -8.10
N ALA A 13 11.45 -4.05 -7.83
CA ALA A 13 11.00 -5.27 -8.48
C ALA A 13 9.64 -5.70 -7.93
N VAL A 14 8.57 -5.29 -8.61
CA VAL A 14 7.26 -5.94 -8.52
C VAL A 14 7.14 -6.92 -9.70
N ARG A 15 6.98 -8.21 -9.35
CA ARG A 15 6.64 -9.39 -10.19
C ARG A 15 7.61 -9.74 -11.35
N GLN A 16 8.46 -10.74 -11.10
CA GLN A 16 8.81 -11.73 -12.13
C GLN A 16 8.03 -13.02 -11.87
N LEU A 17 6.89 -13.17 -12.55
CA LEU A 17 6.30 -14.46 -12.89
C LEU A 17 6.03 -14.44 -14.40
N SER A 18 6.81 -15.27 -15.10
CA SER A 18 6.75 -15.66 -16.52
C SER A 18 5.68 -14.99 -17.40
N VAL A 19 6.06 -13.93 -18.10
CA VAL A 19 5.37 -13.52 -19.32
C VAL A 19 5.83 -14.43 -20.45
N ARG A 20 4.98 -15.37 -20.87
CA ARG A 20 5.15 -16.02 -22.18
C ARG A 20 5.11 -14.92 -23.24
N ARG A 21 6.25 -14.66 -23.88
CA ARG A 21 6.36 -13.83 -25.09
C ARG A 21 5.46 -14.42 -26.17
N PHE A 22 4.37 -13.74 -26.49
CA PHE A 22 3.58 -13.96 -27.69
C PHE A 22 3.58 -12.67 -28.53
N TRP A 23 4.47 -12.66 -29.53
CA TRP A 23 4.41 -12.00 -30.85
C TRP A 23 3.82 -10.58 -31.06
N GLY A 24 4.64 -9.74 -31.70
CA GLY A 24 4.26 -8.86 -32.83
C GLY A 24 3.87 -7.40 -32.53
N PRO A 25 4.31 -6.40 -33.33
CA PRO A 25 3.83 -5.03 -33.21
C PRO A 25 2.42 -4.91 -33.81
N GLY A 26 1.41 -4.78 -32.94
CA GLY A 26 0.04 -4.37 -33.27
C GLY A 26 -0.20 -2.89 -32.94
N PRO A 27 -1.24 -2.25 -33.49
CA PRO A 27 -1.24 -0.84 -33.88
C PRO A 27 -1.22 0.13 -32.68
N ASP A 28 -0.34 1.13 -32.80
CA ASP A 28 -0.24 2.42 -32.10
C ASP A 28 -0.57 2.48 -30.60
N ALA A 29 0.49 2.48 -29.79
CA ALA A 29 0.52 2.90 -28.39
C ALA A 29 0.31 4.43 -28.20
N ALA A 30 -0.38 5.10 -29.13
CA ALA A 30 -0.70 6.52 -29.10
C ALA A 30 -2.13 6.70 -28.56
N ASN A 31 -2.25 7.35 -27.39
CA ASN A 31 -3.48 7.68 -26.64
C ASN A 31 -4.00 6.64 -25.63
N MET A 32 -3.13 6.09 -24.78
CA MET A 32 -3.60 5.61 -23.47
C MET A 32 -3.88 6.82 -22.57
N THR A 33 -5.12 7.30 -22.57
CA THR A 33 -5.55 8.42 -21.72
C THR A 33 -5.40 8.08 -20.23
N LYS A 34 -4.88 9.00 -19.44
CA LYS A 34 -4.67 8.81 -18.00
C LYS A 34 -5.85 9.32 -17.18
N GLY A 35 -5.97 8.83 -15.95
CA GLY A 35 -6.81 9.43 -14.93
C GLY A 35 -6.05 10.49 -14.14
N LEU A 36 -6.76 11.48 -13.61
CA LEU A 36 -6.19 12.49 -12.70
C LEU A 36 -7.05 12.61 -11.45
N VAL A 37 -6.43 12.60 -10.27
CA VAL A 37 -7.10 12.86 -8.98
C VAL A 37 -6.62 14.20 -8.44
N LEU A 38 -7.55 15.13 -8.19
CA LEU A 38 -7.26 16.49 -7.70
C LEU A 38 -8.03 16.79 -6.41
N GLY A 39 -7.38 17.45 -5.45
CA GLY A 39 -7.99 17.83 -4.18
C GLY A 39 -8.68 19.20 -4.19
N ILE A 40 -9.79 19.31 -3.45
CA ILE A 40 -10.43 20.59 -3.11
C ILE A 40 -10.71 20.66 -1.61
N TYR A 41 -10.41 21.79 -0.98
CA TYR A 41 -10.71 22.04 0.43
C TYR A 41 -12.14 22.55 0.61
N SER A 42 -12.66 22.37 1.82
CA SER A 42 -13.93 22.97 2.24
C SER A 42 -13.78 24.49 2.29
N LYS A 43 -14.86 25.20 1.92
CA LYS A 43 -14.93 26.66 2.02
C LYS A 43 -14.85 27.09 3.49
N GLU A 44 -13.88 27.94 3.82
CA GLU A 44 -13.83 28.65 5.10
C GLU A 44 -14.79 29.86 5.07
N LYS A 45 -15.13 30.39 6.25
CA LYS A 45 -16.07 31.54 6.36
C LYS A 45 -15.57 32.79 5.65
N GLU A 46 -14.25 32.97 5.58
CA GLU A 46 -13.59 34.12 4.98
C GLU A 46 -13.35 33.97 3.47
N ASP A 47 -13.53 32.76 2.94
CA ASP A 47 -13.31 32.47 1.52
C ASP A 47 -14.59 32.70 0.70
N ASP A 48 -14.46 33.34 -0.47
CA ASP A 48 -15.57 33.47 -1.41
C ASP A 48 -15.98 32.12 -2.00
N ALA A 49 -15.01 31.23 -2.24
CA ALA A 49 -15.21 29.91 -2.83
C ALA A 49 -14.27 28.85 -2.22
N PRO A 50 -14.63 27.55 -2.24
CA PRO A 50 -13.73 26.48 -1.83
C PRO A 50 -12.44 26.50 -2.65
N GLN A 51 -11.30 26.35 -1.98
CA GLN A 51 -9.97 26.44 -2.59
C GLN A 51 -9.49 25.09 -3.11
N PHE A 52 -8.93 25.06 -4.32
CA PHE A 52 -8.20 23.90 -4.80
C PHE A 52 -6.83 23.80 -4.13
N THR A 53 -6.20 22.64 -4.25
CA THR A 53 -4.76 22.48 -4.00
C THR A 53 -3.94 23.21 -5.07
N SER A 54 -2.63 23.35 -4.86
CA SER A 54 -1.73 23.95 -5.87
C SER A 54 -1.80 23.21 -7.21
N ALA A 55 -1.88 21.88 -7.20
CA ALA A 55 -2.06 21.08 -8.41
C ALA A 55 -3.42 21.33 -9.07
N GLY A 56 -4.50 21.37 -8.28
CA GLY A 56 -5.84 21.65 -8.78
C GLY A 56 -5.96 23.04 -9.40
N GLU A 57 -5.38 24.08 -8.79
CA GLU A 57 -5.34 25.42 -9.36
C GLU A 57 -4.53 25.50 -10.65
N ASN A 58 -3.38 24.83 -10.71
CA ASN A 58 -2.55 24.80 -11.92
C ASN A 58 -3.27 24.10 -13.07
N PHE A 59 -3.99 23.00 -12.77
CA PHE A 59 -4.81 22.31 -13.76
C PHE A 59 -5.99 23.17 -14.22
N ASP A 60 -6.70 23.85 -13.30
CA ASP A 60 -7.79 24.77 -13.66
C ASP A 60 -7.29 25.89 -14.58
N LYS A 61 -6.11 26.47 -14.30
CA LYS A 61 -5.45 27.45 -15.18
C LYS A 61 -5.11 26.86 -16.56
N LEU A 62 -4.58 25.63 -16.61
CA LEU A 62 -4.27 24.93 -17.85
C LEU A 62 -5.50 24.74 -18.73
N VAL A 63 -6.65 24.40 -18.13
CA VAL A 63 -7.92 24.25 -18.85
C VAL A 63 -8.73 25.55 -18.94
N SER A 64 -8.11 26.72 -18.72
CA SER A 64 -8.73 28.04 -18.84
C SER A 64 -9.97 28.24 -17.96
N GLY A 65 -9.97 27.71 -16.73
CA GLY A 65 -11.05 27.87 -15.75
C GLY A 65 -12.22 26.88 -15.90
N LYS A 66 -12.16 25.97 -16.88
CA LYS A 66 -13.23 24.99 -17.14
C LYS A 66 -13.50 24.05 -15.97
N LEU A 67 -12.48 23.72 -15.17
CA LEU A 67 -12.66 22.81 -14.03
C LEU A 67 -13.54 23.47 -12.96
N ARG A 68 -13.30 24.75 -12.65
CA ARG A 68 -14.12 25.50 -11.70
C ARG A 68 -15.53 25.74 -12.23
N GLU A 69 -15.66 26.06 -13.51
CA GLU A 69 -16.96 26.23 -14.18
C GLU A 69 -17.82 24.96 -14.06
N ILE A 70 -17.29 23.81 -14.48
CA ILE A 70 -18.02 22.53 -14.43
C ILE A 70 -18.31 22.09 -12.99
N LEU A 71 -17.42 22.37 -12.05
CA LEU A 71 -17.64 22.07 -10.63
C LEU A 71 -18.80 22.86 -10.06
N ASN A 72 -18.91 24.15 -10.38
CA ASN A 72 -20.04 24.99 -9.96
C ASN A 72 -21.36 24.53 -10.59
N ILE A 73 -21.36 24.14 -11.87
CA ILE A 73 -22.54 23.60 -12.56
C ILE A 73 -23.01 22.29 -11.91
N SER A 74 -22.07 21.46 -11.45
CA SER A 74 -22.36 20.14 -10.87
C SER A 74 -23.05 20.16 -9.50
N GLY A 75 -23.29 21.34 -8.93
CA GLY A 75 -24.13 21.54 -7.76
C GLY A 75 -23.36 21.68 -6.45
N PRO A 76 -23.76 20.99 -5.36
CA PRO A 76 -23.21 21.24 -4.03
C PRO A 76 -21.69 21.02 -3.91
N PRO A 77 -21.02 21.74 -2.99
CA PRO A 77 -19.58 21.59 -2.76
C PRO A 77 -19.23 20.19 -2.22
N LEU A 78 -18.00 19.75 -2.52
CA LEU A 78 -17.48 18.46 -2.06
C LEU A 78 -17.03 18.55 -0.60
N LYS A 79 -17.65 17.74 0.26
CA LYS A 79 -17.24 17.54 1.66
C LYS A 79 -16.09 16.52 1.74
N ALA A 80 -15.47 16.42 2.91
CA ALA A 80 -14.39 15.45 3.19
C ALA A 80 -14.76 14.02 2.71
N GLY A 81 -13.86 13.39 1.95
CA GLY A 81 -14.00 12.04 1.42
C GLY A 81 -15.01 11.87 0.28
N LYS A 82 -15.70 12.93 -0.16
CA LYS A 82 -16.62 12.88 -1.32
C LYS A 82 -15.86 13.13 -2.61
N THR A 83 -16.33 12.52 -3.69
CA THR A 83 -15.70 12.60 -5.01
C THR A 83 -16.69 13.04 -6.08
N ARG A 84 -16.17 13.59 -7.18
CA ARG A 84 -16.95 13.87 -8.39
C ARG A 84 -16.06 13.76 -9.61
N THR A 85 -16.57 13.09 -10.64
CA THR A 85 -15.84 12.86 -11.89
C THR A 85 -16.26 13.85 -12.96
N PHE A 86 -15.28 14.39 -13.68
CA PHE A 86 -15.46 15.22 -14.86
C PHE A 86 -14.69 14.61 -16.03
N TYR A 87 -15.27 14.69 -17.22
CA TYR A 87 -14.75 14.03 -18.42
C TYR A 87 -14.34 15.05 -19.46
N GLY A 88 -13.31 14.73 -20.25
CA GLY A 88 -12.93 15.50 -21.44
C GLY A 88 -12.49 16.95 -21.16
N LEU A 89 -11.92 17.21 -19.98
CA LEU A 89 -11.42 18.55 -19.64
C LEU A 89 -10.06 18.87 -20.30
N HIS A 90 -9.25 17.84 -20.53
CA HIS A 90 -7.92 17.93 -21.15
C HIS A 90 -7.68 16.69 -22.02
N GLU A 91 -6.85 16.81 -23.06
CA GLU A 91 -6.55 15.71 -23.99
C GLU A 91 -5.78 14.55 -23.32
N ASP A 92 -4.84 14.87 -22.43
CA ASP A 92 -4.06 13.86 -21.70
C ASP A 92 -4.85 13.12 -20.61
N PHE A 93 -5.92 13.73 -20.10
CA PHE A 93 -6.68 13.25 -18.97
C PHE A 93 -8.15 13.06 -19.34
N SER A 94 -8.51 11.82 -19.70
CA SER A 94 -9.88 11.47 -20.10
C SER A 94 -10.88 11.68 -18.97
N SER A 95 -10.45 11.36 -17.73
CA SER A 95 -11.26 11.48 -16.52
C SER A 95 -10.46 12.18 -15.42
N VAL A 96 -11.05 13.25 -14.89
CA VAL A 96 -10.54 14.01 -13.75
C VAL A 96 -11.50 13.82 -12.59
N VAL A 97 -11.02 13.23 -11.49
CA VAL A 97 -11.81 13.04 -10.26
C VAL A 97 -11.37 14.07 -9.24
N VAL A 98 -12.30 14.96 -8.87
CA VAL A 98 -12.10 15.91 -7.78
C VAL A 98 -12.52 15.26 -6.47
N VAL A 99 -11.67 15.38 -5.44
CA VAL A 99 -11.90 14.79 -4.12
C VAL A 99 -11.91 15.86 -3.03
N GLY A 100 -12.86 15.78 -2.11
CA GLY A 100 -12.98 16.73 -1.00
C GLY A 100 -12.04 16.38 0.14
N LEU A 101 -11.14 17.31 0.50
CA LEU A 101 -10.09 17.14 1.52
C LEU A 101 -10.52 17.60 2.92
N GLY A 102 -11.73 18.16 3.07
CA GLY A 102 -12.15 18.75 4.35
C GLY A 102 -11.49 20.10 4.62
N LYS A 103 -11.26 20.42 5.90
CA LYS A 103 -10.74 21.73 6.32
C LYS A 103 -9.26 21.87 5.96
N LYS A 104 -8.87 23.01 5.36
CA LYS A 104 -7.45 23.31 5.09
C LYS A 104 -6.73 23.57 6.42
N GLY A 105 -5.59 22.92 6.63
CA GLY A 105 -4.82 23.07 7.87
C GLY A 105 -5.39 22.32 9.08
N ALA A 106 -6.24 21.30 8.86
CA ALA A 106 -6.63 20.36 9.91
C ALA A 106 -5.39 19.65 10.49
N GLY A 107 -5.14 19.84 11.79
CA GLY A 107 -3.95 19.38 12.49
C GLY A 107 -4.17 18.07 13.26
N VAL A 108 -3.58 18.00 14.45
CA VAL A 108 -3.85 16.94 15.43
C VAL A 108 -5.20 17.20 16.10
N ASP A 109 -6.03 16.17 16.14
CA ASP A 109 -7.29 16.17 16.88
C ASP A 109 -7.07 15.48 18.23
N ASP A 110 -7.18 16.24 19.32
CA ASP A 110 -6.96 15.75 20.69
C ASP A 110 -8.06 14.78 21.16
N GLN A 111 -9.25 14.81 20.55
CA GLN A 111 -10.33 13.88 20.90
C GLN A 111 -10.09 12.52 20.26
N GLU A 112 -9.64 12.51 19.00
CA GLU A 112 -9.43 11.28 18.22
C GLU A 112 -8.00 10.73 18.32
N ASN A 113 -7.06 11.49 18.89
CA ASN A 113 -5.65 11.13 19.06
C ASN A 113 -4.91 10.81 17.74
N TRP A 114 -5.26 11.51 16.66
CA TRP A 114 -4.61 11.36 15.35
C TRP A 114 -4.49 12.69 14.60
N HIS A 115 -3.81 12.69 13.45
CA HIS A 115 -3.72 13.87 12.59
C HIS A 115 -4.85 13.87 11.55
N GLU A 116 -5.89 14.66 11.79
CA GLU A 116 -7.13 14.71 10.99
C GLU A 116 -6.87 15.02 9.51
N GLY A 117 -6.01 16.00 9.22
CA GLY A 117 -5.67 16.36 7.84
C GLY A 117 -5.08 15.21 7.03
N LYS A 118 -4.20 14.38 7.64
CA LYS A 118 -3.60 13.22 6.97
C LYS A 118 -4.63 12.13 6.70
N GLU A 119 -5.52 11.86 7.67
CA GLU A 119 -6.63 10.91 7.49
C GLU A 119 -7.60 11.34 6.38
N ASN A 120 -7.96 12.63 6.35
CA ASN A 120 -8.82 13.18 5.30
C ASN A 120 -8.20 13.01 3.90
N ILE A 121 -6.89 13.27 3.75
CA ILE A 121 -6.17 13.06 2.49
C ILE A 121 -6.20 11.58 2.09
N ARG A 122 -5.86 10.66 3.00
CA ARG A 122 -5.87 9.21 2.72
C ARG A 122 -7.24 8.75 2.24
N ALA A 123 -8.29 9.12 2.95
CA ALA A 123 -9.66 8.72 2.64
C ALA A 123 -10.14 9.28 1.29
N ALA A 124 -9.88 10.56 1.02
CA ALA A 124 -10.27 11.24 -0.21
C ALA A 124 -9.54 10.67 -1.44
N VAL A 125 -8.22 10.51 -1.35
CA VAL A 125 -7.41 9.95 -2.45
C VAL A 125 -7.78 8.49 -2.72
N ALA A 126 -7.99 7.68 -1.68
CA ALA A 126 -8.44 6.30 -1.83
C ALA A 126 -9.79 6.22 -2.57
N ALA A 127 -10.74 7.10 -2.23
CA ALA A 127 -12.02 7.18 -2.92
C ALA A 127 -11.87 7.60 -4.39
N GLY A 128 -11.01 8.60 -4.67
CA GLY A 128 -10.71 9.03 -6.04
C GLY A 128 -10.08 7.92 -6.88
N CYS A 129 -9.10 7.21 -6.34
CA CYS A 129 -8.42 6.12 -7.05
C CYS A 129 -9.36 4.95 -7.35
N ARG A 130 -10.27 4.59 -6.42
CA ARG A 130 -11.29 3.56 -6.69
C ARG A 130 -12.25 3.99 -7.80
N GLN A 131 -12.66 5.25 -7.84
CA GLN A 131 -13.49 5.76 -8.92
C GLN A 131 -12.80 5.66 -10.29
N ILE A 132 -11.48 5.90 -10.34
CA ILE A 132 -10.67 5.71 -11.55
C ILE A 132 -10.55 4.22 -11.93
N GLN A 133 -10.40 3.33 -10.94
CA GLN A 133 -10.38 1.87 -11.17
C GLN A 133 -11.71 1.36 -11.74
N ASP A 134 -12.84 1.87 -11.24
CA ASP A 134 -14.18 1.51 -11.71
C ASP A 134 -14.45 2.00 -13.14
N LEU A 135 -13.72 3.03 -13.60
CA LEU A 135 -13.71 3.50 -14.99
C LEU A 135 -12.73 2.70 -15.88
N GLU A 136 -12.10 1.65 -15.35
CA GLU A 136 -11.17 0.77 -16.05
C GLU A 136 -9.92 1.48 -16.59
N ILE A 137 -9.53 2.60 -15.98
CA ILE A 137 -8.35 3.38 -16.38
C ILE A 137 -7.10 2.78 -15.71
N PRO A 138 -6.09 2.31 -16.46
CA PRO A 138 -4.95 1.57 -15.92
C PRO A 138 -3.87 2.45 -15.28
N SER A 139 -3.92 3.77 -15.45
CA SER A 139 -2.92 4.68 -14.88
C SER A 139 -3.54 5.97 -14.37
N VAL A 140 -3.15 6.39 -13.17
CA VAL A 140 -3.65 7.59 -12.51
C VAL A 140 -2.51 8.45 -12.01
N GLU A 141 -2.59 9.75 -12.26
CA GLU A 141 -1.77 10.76 -11.63
C GLU A 141 -2.53 11.35 -10.43
N VAL A 142 -1.85 11.47 -9.29
CA VAL A 142 -2.46 11.82 -8.01
C VAL A 142 -1.83 13.10 -7.48
N ASP A 143 -2.67 14.08 -7.18
CA ASP A 143 -2.30 15.31 -6.49
C ASP A 143 -1.66 15.00 -5.11
N PRO A 144 -0.52 15.64 -4.76
CA PRO A 144 0.08 15.50 -3.43
C PRO A 144 -0.81 16.03 -2.30
N CYS A 145 -1.83 16.85 -2.59
CA CYS A 145 -2.80 17.36 -1.61
C CYS A 145 -2.18 18.07 -0.38
N GLY A 146 -0.98 18.64 -0.53
CA GLY A 146 -0.22 19.26 0.57
C GLY A 146 0.55 18.28 1.47
N ASP A 147 0.32 16.97 1.34
CA ASP A 147 1.06 15.91 2.01
C ASP A 147 1.14 14.67 1.10
N ALA A 148 2.21 14.62 0.30
CA ALA A 148 2.39 13.57 -0.69
C ALA A 148 2.54 12.17 -0.08
N GLN A 149 2.99 12.07 1.18
CA GLN A 149 3.07 10.78 1.88
C GLN A 149 1.66 10.26 2.17
N ALA A 150 0.79 11.10 2.75
CA ALA A 150 -0.60 10.73 3.03
C ALA A 150 -1.39 10.42 1.74
N ALA A 151 -1.14 11.17 0.66
CA ALA A 151 -1.76 10.93 -0.65
C ALA A 151 -1.32 9.56 -1.23
N ALA A 152 -0.02 9.26 -1.20
CA ALA A 152 0.51 7.97 -1.64
C ALA A 152 -0.04 6.80 -0.82
N GLU A 153 -0.11 6.96 0.51
CA GLU A 153 -0.71 5.96 1.41
C GLU A 153 -2.17 5.69 1.04
N GLY A 154 -2.97 6.74 0.85
CA GLY A 154 -4.37 6.62 0.42
C GLY A 154 -4.52 5.89 -0.92
N ALA A 155 -3.70 6.24 -1.91
CA ALA A 155 -3.74 5.61 -3.23
C ALA A 155 -3.38 4.11 -3.16
N VAL A 156 -2.26 3.77 -2.52
CA VAL A 156 -1.73 2.40 -2.47
C VAL A 156 -2.56 1.49 -1.57
N LEU A 157 -3.02 1.96 -0.41
CA LEU A 157 -3.91 1.19 0.47
C LEU A 157 -5.30 1.03 -0.13
N GLY A 158 -5.80 2.09 -0.78
CA GLY A 158 -7.15 2.16 -1.34
C GLY A 158 -7.37 1.30 -2.59
N LEU A 159 -6.32 1.07 -3.38
CA LEU A 159 -6.33 0.24 -4.60
C LEU A 159 -6.00 -1.24 -4.34
N TYR A 160 -5.54 -1.59 -3.14
CA TYR A 160 -5.18 -2.97 -2.84
C TYR A 160 -6.41 -3.87 -2.74
N GLU A 161 -6.36 -4.97 -3.48
CA GLU A 161 -7.33 -6.06 -3.40
C GLU A 161 -6.59 -7.41 -3.49
N TYR A 162 -6.96 -8.37 -2.65
CA TYR A 162 -6.51 -9.76 -2.80
C TYR A 162 -7.42 -10.48 -3.78
N ASP A 163 -6.92 -10.71 -5.00
CA ASP A 163 -7.68 -11.32 -6.09
C ASP A 163 -6.99 -12.52 -6.73
N GLU A 164 -5.90 -13.02 -6.14
CA GLU A 164 -5.04 -14.03 -6.78
C GLU A 164 -5.81 -15.31 -7.13
N LEU A 165 -6.79 -15.67 -6.30
CA LEU A 165 -7.64 -16.85 -6.46
C LEU A 165 -8.97 -16.57 -7.19
N LYS A 166 -9.17 -15.34 -7.70
CA LYS A 166 -10.39 -14.94 -8.43
C LYS A 166 -10.16 -14.99 -9.95
N GLN A 167 -11.17 -15.39 -10.71
CA GLN A 167 -11.14 -15.33 -12.19
C GLN A 167 -11.45 -13.92 -12.72
N LYS A 168 -12.48 -13.27 -12.17
CA LYS A 168 -12.85 -11.90 -12.51
C LYS A 168 -12.05 -10.94 -11.62
N LYS A 169 -11.25 -10.08 -12.25
CA LYS A 169 -10.37 -9.12 -11.58
C LYS A 169 -10.67 -7.72 -12.09
N LYS A 170 -10.46 -6.73 -11.22
CA LYS A 170 -10.50 -5.32 -11.63
C LYS A 170 -9.23 -4.99 -12.41
N VAL A 171 -9.27 -3.88 -13.14
CA VAL A 171 -8.08 -3.34 -13.80
C VAL A 171 -7.02 -3.01 -12.75
N VAL A 172 -5.78 -3.38 -13.05
CA VAL A 172 -4.62 -3.01 -12.23
C VAL A 172 -4.30 -1.55 -12.53
N VAL A 173 -4.40 -0.71 -11.50
CA VAL A 173 -4.17 0.74 -11.61
C VAL A 173 -2.77 1.09 -11.12
N SER A 174 -1.98 1.74 -11.98
CA SER A 174 -0.68 2.32 -11.62
C SER A 174 -0.87 3.77 -11.16
N ALA A 175 -0.78 4.00 -9.86
CA ALA A 175 -0.81 5.34 -9.27
C ALA A 175 0.60 5.98 -9.24
N LYS A 176 0.69 7.24 -9.70
CA LYS A 176 1.92 8.04 -9.70
C LYS A 176 1.65 9.43 -9.16
N LEU A 177 2.68 10.05 -8.59
CA LEU A 177 2.63 11.46 -8.20
C LEU A 177 2.35 12.35 -9.42
N HIS A 178 1.42 13.28 -9.28
CA HIS A 178 1.22 14.35 -10.24
C HIS A 178 2.23 15.49 -9.97
N GLY A 179 3.02 15.84 -10.98
CA GLY A 179 4.13 16.79 -10.84
C GLY A 179 5.43 16.14 -10.29
N SER A 180 6.41 16.98 -9.94
CA SER A 180 7.77 16.52 -9.60
C SER A 180 8.33 17.01 -8.26
N GLY A 181 7.58 17.82 -7.49
CA GLY A 181 8.10 18.47 -6.27
C GLY A 181 8.35 17.53 -5.08
N ASP A 182 7.45 16.57 -4.85
CA ASP A 182 7.38 15.82 -3.58
C ASP A 182 7.71 14.32 -3.72
N GLN A 183 8.64 13.98 -4.61
CA GLN A 183 8.94 12.58 -4.94
C GLN A 183 9.38 11.74 -3.73
N GLU A 184 10.22 12.28 -2.83
CA GLU A 184 10.68 11.52 -1.66
C GLU A 184 9.53 11.20 -0.70
N ALA A 185 8.69 12.19 -0.37
CA ALA A 185 7.53 12.01 0.49
C ALA A 185 6.51 11.03 -0.13
N TRP A 186 6.27 11.14 -1.44
CA TRP A 186 5.45 10.18 -2.16
C TRP A 186 6.01 8.75 -2.06
N GLN A 187 7.31 8.55 -2.35
CA GLN A 187 7.93 7.23 -2.27
C GLN A 187 7.92 6.66 -0.84
N ARG A 188 8.07 7.53 0.17
CA ARG A 188 7.92 7.14 1.58
C ARG A 188 6.51 6.61 1.86
N GLY A 189 5.47 7.27 1.39
CA GLY A 189 4.09 6.81 1.55
C GLY A 189 3.82 5.50 0.81
N VAL A 190 4.37 5.34 -0.41
CA VAL A 190 4.33 4.06 -1.14
C VAL A 190 4.99 2.94 -0.32
N LEU A 191 6.14 3.20 0.30
CA LEU A 191 6.87 2.21 1.10
C LEU A 191 6.06 1.78 2.34
N PHE A 192 5.51 2.75 3.09
CA PHE A 192 4.70 2.48 4.27
C PHE A 192 3.46 1.65 3.92
N ALA A 193 2.71 2.09 2.90
CA ALA A 193 1.51 1.39 2.43
C ALA A 193 1.82 0.01 1.83
N SER A 194 2.95 -0.15 1.14
CA SER A 194 3.37 -1.45 0.62
C SER A 194 3.70 -2.44 1.72
N GLY A 195 4.35 -1.99 2.81
CA GLY A 195 4.59 -2.80 3.99
C GLY A 195 3.29 -3.29 4.63
N GLN A 196 2.29 -2.40 4.78
CA GLN A 196 0.97 -2.78 5.28
C GLN A 196 0.24 -3.72 4.32
N ASN A 197 0.33 -3.51 3.01
CA ASN A 197 -0.29 -4.39 2.01
C ASN A 197 0.35 -5.78 1.96
N LEU A 198 1.65 -5.91 2.25
CA LEU A 198 2.28 -7.21 2.46
C LEU A 198 1.67 -7.92 3.68
N ALA A 199 1.49 -7.22 4.80
CA ALA A 199 0.82 -7.80 5.96
C ALA A 199 -0.63 -8.24 5.63
N ARG A 200 -1.40 -7.41 4.92
CA ARG A 200 -2.74 -7.76 4.41
C ARG A 200 -2.70 -9.01 3.53
N HIS A 201 -1.73 -9.11 2.64
CA HIS A 201 -1.57 -10.28 1.75
C HIS A 201 -1.34 -11.56 2.55
N LEU A 202 -0.45 -11.52 3.54
CA LEU A 202 -0.17 -12.67 4.39
C LEU A 202 -1.39 -13.10 5.20
N MET A 203 -2.20 -12.13 5.68
CA MET A 203 -3.39 -12.40 6.49
C MET A 203 -4.61 -12.85 5.68
N GLU A 204 -4.77 -12.37 4.45
CA GLU A 204 -5.92 -12.67 3.58
C GLU A 204 -5.74 -13.98 2.80
N THR A 205 -4.48 -14.42 2.59
CA THR A 205 -4.20 -15.67 1.90
C THR A 205 -4.75 -16.86 2.70
N PRO A 206 -5.49 -17.79 2.08
CA PRO A 206 -6.11 -18.89 2.82
C PRO A 206 -5.05 -19.80 3.46
N ALA A 207 -5.34 -20.30 4.66
CA ALA A 207 -4.35 -20.98 5.50
C ALA A 207 -3.79 -22.29 4.93
N ASN A 208 -4.52 -22.94 4.00
CA ASN A 208 -4.02 -24.11 3.29
C ASN A 208 -2.93 -23.76 2.26
N GLU A 209 -2.84 -22.50 1.82
CA GLU A 209 -1.73 -21.98 1.02
C GLU A 209 -0.71 -21.26 1.90
N MET A 210 -1.17 -20.45 2.87
CA MET A 210 -0.31 -19.73 3.82
C MET A 210 0.04 -20.59 5.04
N THR A 211 0.78 -21.68 4.81
CA THR A 211 1.30 -22.52 5.89
C THR A 211 2.44 -21.84 6.65
N PRO A 212 2.85 -22.31 7.85
CA PRO A 212 3.97 -21.73 8.60
C PRO A 212 5.26 -21.63 7.76
N THR A 213 5.58 -22.69 7.01
CA THR A 213 6.71 -22.72 6.09
C THR A 213 6.56 -21.68 4.98
N ARG A 214 5.37 -21.62 4.35
CA ARG A 214 5.12 -20.67 3.26
C ARG A 214 5.21 -19.22 3.73
N PHE A 215 4.67 -18.91 4.90
CA PHE A 215 4.81 -17.59 5.51
C PHE A 215 6.28 -17.20 5.66
N ALA A 216 7.10 -18.10 6.21
CA ALA A 216 8.53 -17.87 6.40
C ALA A 216 9.27 -17.63 5.08
N GLU A 217 8.97 -18.41 4.03
CA GLU A 217 9.54 -18.22 2.69
C GLU A 217 9.17 -16.86 2.06
N VAL A 218 7.90 -16.44 2.20
CA VAL A 218 7.43 -15.16 1.66
C VAL A 218 8.16 -14.01 2.36
N ILE A 219 8.30 -14.08 3.69
CA ILE A 219 9.04 -13.08 4.47
C ILE A 219 10.52 -13.05 4.08
N GLU A 220 11.17 -14.21 4.00
CA GLU A 220 12.57 -14.33 3.59
C GLU A 220 12.83 -13.67 2.24
N LYS A 221 11.99 -13.97 1.25
CA LYS A 221 12.08 -13.41 -0.10
C LYS A 221 11.93 -11.88 -0.10
N ASN A 222 10.96 -11.35 0.63
CA ASN A 222 10.70 -9.90 0.68
C ASN A 222 11.86 -9.16 1.38
N LEU A 223 12.38 -9.68 2.48
CA LEU A 223 13.48 -9.06 3.23
C LEU A 223 14.80 -9.05 2.46
N LYS A 224 15.16 -10.18 1.83
CA LYS A 224 16.37 -10.26 0.99
C LYS A 224 16.31 -9.31 -0.20
N SER A 225 15.10 -9.06 -0.72
CA SER A 225 14.88 -8.09 -1.80
C SER A 225 14.95 -6.64 -1.31
N ALA A 226 14.63 -6.39 -0.03
CA ALA A 226 14.63 -5.05 0.57
C ALA A 226 16.03 -4.60 1.00
N SER A 227 16.86 -5.49 1.55
CA SER A 227 18.21 -5.15 1.98
C SER A 227 19.13 -6.38 2.03
N SER A 228 20.38 -6.20 1.59
CA SER A 228 21.44 -7.22 1.72
C SER A 228 21.95 -7.39 3.15
N LYS A 229 21.55 -6.52 4.10
CA LYS A 229 21.92 -6.57 5.52
C LYS A 229 20.92 -7.37 6.37
N THR A 230 20.30 -8.38 5.77
CA THR A 230 19.27 -9.21 6.43
C THR A 230 19.75 -10.65 6.52
N ASP A 231 19.56 -11.26 7.70
CA ASP A 231 19.71 -12.70 7.90
C ASP A 231 18.36 -13.27 8.33
N VAL A 232 17.97 -14.40 7.73
CA VAL A 232 16.70 -15.05 8.01
C VAL A 232 16.96 -16.51 8.35
N HIS A 233 16.48 -16.93 9.51
CA HIS A 233 16.61 -18.29 10.01
C HIS A 233 15.21 -18.90 10.17
N ILE A 234 14.90 -19.86 9.29
CA ILE A 234 13.68 -20.67 9.38
C ILE A 234 14.02 -21.90 10.23
N ARG A 235 13.75 -21.83 11.53
CA ARG A 235 14.14 -22.89 12.47
C ARG A 235 13.12 -24.04 12.42
N PRO A 236 13.57 -25.28 12.18
CA PRO A 236 12.69 -26.44 12.12
C PRO A 236 12.29 -26.93 13.52
N LYS A 237 11.36 -27.89 13.57
CA LYS A 237 10.90 -28.53 14.81
C LYS A 237 12.03 -29.04 15.71
N SER A 238 13.09 -29.64 15.14
CA SER A 238 14.22 -30.15 15.94
C SER A 238 14.91 -29.04 16.74
N TRP A 239 15.13 -27.87 16.13
CA TRP A 239 15.68 -26.72 16.82
C TRP A 239 14.73 -26.21 17.92
N ILE A 240 13.43 -26.23 17.66
CA ILE A 240 12.41 -25.83 18.65
C ILE A 240 12.42 -26.76 19.87
N GLU A 241 12.62 -28.06 19.65
CA GLU A 241 12.78 -29.08 20.70
C GLU A 241 14.08 -28.87 21.49
N GLU A 242 15.19 -28.58 20.81
CA GLU A 242 16.49 -28.25 21.43
C GLU A 242 16.42 -27.01 22.32
N GLN A 243 15.59 -26.03 21.98
CA GLN A 243 15.37 -24.81 22.78
C GLN A 243 14.31 -24.99 23.88
N GLU A 244 13.84 -26.21 24.14
CA GLU A 244 12.87 -26.54 25.20
C GLU A 244 11.57 -25.71 25.15
N MET A 245 11.12 -25.32 23.96
CA MET A 245 9.93 -24.49 23.75
C MET A 245 8.61 -25.30 23.90
N GLY A 246 8.44 -26.01 25.02
CA GLY A 246 7.36 -26.95 25.26
C GLY A 246 5.95 -26.34 25.15
N SER A 247 5.78 -25.08 25.55
CA SER A 247 4.50 -24.36 25.40
C SER A 247 4.10 -24.22 23.93
N PHE A 248 5.05 -23.81 23.07
CA PHE A 248 4.82 -23.69 21.62
C PHE A 248 4.56 -25.05 20.96
N LEU A 249 5.38 -26.06 21.29
CA LEU A 249 5.21 -27.43 20.79
C LEU A 249 3.86 -28.04 21.18
N SER A 250 3.33 -27.69 22.36
CA SER A 250 2.03 -28.19 22.84
C SER A 250 0.86 -27.76 21.95
N VAL A 251 0.97 -26.60 21.28
CA VAL A 251 -0.02 -26.10 20.33
C VAL A 251 0.19 -26.74 18.96
N ALA A 252 1.43 -26.75 18.48
CA ALA A 252 1.77 -27.24 17.15
C ALA A 252 1.47 -28.73 16.94
N LYS A 253 1.63 -29.57 17.98
CA LYS A 253 1.37 -31.02 17.89
C LYS A 253 -0.08 -31.40 17.56
N GLY A 254 -1.01 -30.45 17.59
CA GLY A 254 -2.40 -30.66 17.20
C GLY A 254 -2.63 -30.70 15.68
N SER A 255 -1.62 -30.37 14.87
CA SER A 255 -1.69 -30.36 13.40
C SER A 255 -0.64 -31.28 12.79
N GLU A 256 -0.94 -31.81 11.60
CA GLU A 256 0.01 -32.53 10.75
C GLU A 256 1.01 -31.59 10.05
N GLU A 257 0.65 -30.30 9.90
CA GLU A 257 1.50 -29.31 9.25
C GLU A 257 2.68 -28.92 10.18
N PRO A 258 3.94 -29.02 9.71
CA PRO A 258 5.12 -28.77 10.55
C PRO A 258 5.19 -27.34 11.11
N PRO A 259 5.54 -27.16 12.41
CA PRO A 259 5.83 -25.84 12.94
C PRO A 259 7.19 -25.36 12.48
N VAL A 260 7.31 -24.05 12.32
CA VAL A 260 8.60 -23.36 12.15
C VAL A 260 8.68 -22.22 13.16
N PHE A 261 9.90 -21.88 13.57
CA PHE A 261 10.17 -20.68 14.35
C PHE A 261 10.99 -19.72 13.48
N LEU A 262 10.39 -18.59 13.13
CA LEU A 262 10.98 -17.63 12.21
C LEU A 262 11.79 -16.60 13.00
N GLU A 263 13.09 -16.57 12.76
CA GLU A 263 14.00 -15.60 13.38
C GLU A 263 14.61 -14.73 12.27
N ILE A 264 14.50 -13.42 12.42
CA ILE A 264 14.91 -12.45 11.40
C ILE A 264 15.83 -11.42 12.04
N HIS A 265 16.95 -11.13 11.39
CA HIS A 265 17.92 -10.13 11.84
C HIS A 265 18.06 -9.05 10.76
N TYR A 266 17.85 -7.80 11.14
CA TYR A 266 18.17 -6.64 10.32
C TYR A 266 19.33 -5.88 10.95
N LYS A 267 20.48 -5.87 10.25
CA LYS A 267 21.72 -5.23 10.69
C LYS A 267 21.80 -3.80 10.14
N GLY A 268 20.89 -2.95 10.62
CA GLY A 268 20.76 -1.56 10.18
C GLY A 268 21.82 -0.63 10.76
N SER A 269 22.15 -0.84 12.04
CA SER A 269 23.11 0.01 12.76
C SER A 269 24.49 0.01 12.09
N PRO A 270 25.18 1.17 12.08
CA PRO A 270 26.61 1.24 11.76
C PRO A 270 27.48 0.39 12.71
N ASP A 271 27.08 0.23 13.97
CA ASP A 271 27.78 -0.59 14.96
C ASP A 271 27.07 -1.95 15.11
N ALA A 272 27.79 -3.03 14.79
CA ALA A 272 27.26 -4.39 14.87
C ALA A 272 27.04 -4.87 16.33
N SER A 273 27.57 -4.15 17.32
CA SER A 273 27.42 -4.46 18.74
C SER A 273 26.22 -3.77 19.40
N ASP A 274 25.53 -2.88 18.68
CA ASP A 274 24.38 -2.18 19.22
C ASP A 274 23.24 -3.15 19.60
N PRO A 275 22.66 -3.00 20.81
CA PRO A 275 21.54 -3.82 21.25
C PRO A 275 20.35 -3.72 20.29
N PRO A 276 19.77 -4.84 19.82
CA PRO A 276 18.65 -4.80 18.92
C PRO A 276 17.33 -4.48 19.64
N LEU A 277 16.41 -3.83 18.92
CA LEU A 277 14.98 -3.84 19.22
C LEU A 277 14.39 -5.19 18.80
N VAL A 278 13.66 -5.82 19.71
CA VAL A 278 13.06 -7.16 19.48
C VAL A 278 11.55 -7.05 19.34
N PHE A 279 11.03 -7.52 18.22
CA PHE A 279 9.59 -7.68 17.98
C PHE A 279 9.25 -9.16 18.02
N VAL A 280 8.14 -9.50 18.69
CA VAL A 280 7.62 -10.86 18.75
C VAL A 280 6.20 -10.87 18.22
N GLY A 281 5.94 -11.70 17.20
CA GLY A 281 4.66 -11.86 16.56
C GLY A 281 4.05 -13.25 16.79
N LYS A 282 2.78 -13.29 17.16
CA LYS A 282 1.96 -14.52 17.14
C LYS A 282 1.62 -14.84 15.68
N GLY A 283 1.99 -16.04 15.21
CA GLY A 283 1.74 -16.51 13.85
C GLY A 283 0.88 -17.77 13.81
N ILE A 284 -0.29 -17.80 14.44
CA ILE A 284 -1.18 -18.95 14.22
C ILE A 284 -1.80 -18.81 12.82
N THR A 285 -1.42 -19.67 11.87
CA THR A 285 -1.90 -19.55 10.47
C THR A 285 -3.34 -20.04 10.31
N PHE A 286 -3.80 -20.92 11.20
CA PHE A 286 -5.20 -21.28 11.34
C PHE A 286 -5.52 -21.66 12.79
N ASP A 287 -6.59 -21.07 13.33
CA ASP A 287 -7.02 -21.29 14.71
C ASP A 287 -8.43 -21.91 14.72
N ARG A 288 -8.53 -23.17 15.13
CA ARG A 288 -9.79 -23.83 15.48
C ARG A 288 -9.81 -23.96 17.00
N TYR A 289 -10.66 -23.19 17.66
CA TYR A 289 -10.81 -23.27 19.11
C TYR A 289 -11.05 -24.71 19.56
N PHE A 290 -10.15 -25.20 20.40
CA PHE A 290 -10.14 -26.57 20.88
C PHE A 290 -11.28 -26.79 21.90
N PHE A 291 -11.96 -27.95 21.79
CA PHE A 291 -12.93 -28.57 22.71
C PHE A 291 -14.43 -28.23 22.73
N THR A 292 -14.95 -27.20 22.07
CA THR A 292 -16.43 -27.04 22.00
C THR A 292 -16.89 -27.07 20.55
N VAL A 293 -17.63 -28.13 20.20
CA VAL A 293 -18.40 -28.35 18.96
C VAL A 293 -17.68 -29.14 17.84
N SER A 294 -18.03 -30.44 17.81
CA SER A 294 -18.06 -31.39 16.70
C SER A 294 -16.79 -31.66 15.86
N MET A 295 -16.29 -32.88 16.06
CA MET A 295 -15.52 -33.77 15.19
C MET A 295 -15.55 -33.45 13.68
N LEU A 296 -14.79 -32.43 13.25
CA LEU A 296 -14.34 -32.26 11.87
C LEU A 296 -13.06 -31.42 11.83
N CYS A 297 -11.95 -32.06 11.44
CA CYS A 297 -10.60 -31.52 11.15
C CYS A 297 -10.00 -30.54 12.18
N ILE A 298 -9.00 -31.05 12.92
CA ILE A 298 -8.06 -30.27 13.73
C ILE A 298 -6.94 -29.80 12.79
N LEU A 299 -6.89 -28.51 12.50
CA LEU A 299 -5.72 -27.84 11.94
C LEU A 299 -5.44 -26.67 12.89
N MET A 300 -4.42 -26.81 13.74
CA MET A 300 -3.85 -25.70 14.51
C MET A 300 -2.40 -25.59 14.13
N THR A 301 -2.08 -24.63 13.26
CA THR A 301 -0.74 -24.40 12.77
C THR A 301 -0.16 -23.18 13.45
N ALA A 302 0.83 -23.41 14.31
CA ALA A 302 1.47 -22.36 15.07
C ALA A 302 2.82 -21.98 14.46
N LEU A 303 2.98 -20.69 14.17
CA LEU A 303 4.24 -20.00 13.94
C LEU A 303 4.45 -18.99 15.07
N TYR A 304 5.68 -18.87 15.54
CA TYR A 304 6.14 -17.68 16.24
C TYR A 304 7.20 -17.01 15.38
N ALA A 305 7.09 -15.70 15.22
CA ALA A 305 8.08 -14.89 14.52
C ALA A 305 8.78 -13.97 15.54
N VAL A 306 10.10 -14.01 15.59
CA VAL A 306 10.93 -13.06 16.33
C VAL A 306 11.74 -12.25 15.31
N VAL A 307 11.60 -10.94 15.37
CA VAL A 307 12.32 -10.00 14.49
C VAL A 307 13.23 -9.14 15.35
N LEU A 308 14.52 -9.23 15.09
CA LEU A 308 15.58 -8.47 15.74
C LEU A 308 16.04 -7.36 14.79
N PHE A 309 15.87 -6.11 15.21
CA PHE A 309 16.36 -4.93 14.52
C PHE A 309 17.49 -4.30 15.33
N SER A 310 18.75 -4.43 14.88
CA SER A 310 19.81 -3.53 15.36
C SER A 310 19.67 -2.23 14.56
N VAL A 311 19.10 -1.20 15.19
CA VAL A 311 18.85 0.13 14.60
C VAL A 311 19.98 1.07 14.94
#